data_AF-A0A8A2VKZ4-F1
#
_entry.id   AF-A0A8A2VKZ4-F1
#
_cell.length_a   1.000
_cell.length_b   1.000
_cell.length_c   1.000
_cell.angle_alpha   90.00
_cell.angle_beta   90.00
_cell.angle_gamma   90.00
#
_symmetry.space_group_name_H-M   'P 1'
#
loop_
_entity.id
_entity.type
_entity.pdbx_description
1 polymer ?
#
loop_
_entity_poly.entity_id
_entity_poly.type
_entity_poly.pdbx_seq_one_letter_code
_entity_poly.pdbx_strand_id
1 'polypeptide(L)'
;MLIGAVALAFIILGIVVVFNGVIYTETLSSADTSQRASSAETTELEVRQGVGCLLNEDDEGLVDSVRKSNLEEEIENEYSRLYRNATAHSQPAVVDLETDPSLITLDDSVTVTITYDSNDLTYERDVEISAEECPS
;
A
#
# COMPACT_ATOMS: atom_id res chain seq x y z
N MET A 1 -32.03 -40.19 -34.09
CA MET A 1 -32.21 -39.01 -33.22
C MET A 1 -31.53 -39.12 -31.86
N LEU A 2 -31.43 -40.30 -31.23
CA LEU A 2 -30.79 -40.48 -29.91
C LEU A 2 -29.34 -39.99 -29.82
N ILE A 3 -28.50 -40.24 -30.83
CA ILE A 3 -27.10 -39.80 -30.86
C ILE A 3 -26.95 -38.27 -30.87
N GLY A 4 -27.87 -37.55 -31.53
CA GLY A 4 -27.85 -36.08 -31.55
C GLY A 4 -28.22 -35.46 -30.19
N ALA A 5 -29.18 -36.06 -29.48
CA ALA A 5 -29.58 -35.61 -28.15
C ALA A 5 -28.48 -35.83 -27.11
N VAL A 6 -27.77 -36.96 -27.19
CA VAL A 6 -26.65 -37.27 -26.29
C VAL A 6 -25.48 -36.31 -26.55
N ALA A 7 -25.15 -36.03 -27.81
CA ALA A 7 -24.10 -35.07 -28.15
C ALA A 7 -24.45 -33.66 -27.63
N LEU A 8 -25.70 -33.22 -27.80
CA LEU A 8 -26.16 -31.91 -27.34
C LEU A 8 -26.09 -31.78 -25.81
N ALA A 9 -26.42 -32.83 -25.07
CA ALA A 9 -26.32 -32.84 -23.61
C ALA A 9 -24.88 -32.63 -23.11
N PHE A 10 -23.90 -33.31 -23.73
CA PHE A 10 -22.49 -33.14 -23.36
C PHE A 10 -21.94 -31.75 -23.69
N ILE A 11 -22.39 -31.14 -24.79
CA ILE A 11 -22.02 -29.77 -25.15
C ILE A 11 -22.52 -28.79 -24.08
N ILE A 12 -23.80 -28.88 -23.70
CA ILE A 12 -24.38 -28.00 -22.67
C ILE A 12 -23.68 -28.19 -21.32
N LEU A 13 -23.42 -29.44 -20.93
CA LEU A 13 -22.76 -29.76 -19.66
C LEU A 13 -21.31 -29.22 -19.63
N GLY A 14 -20.56 -29.37 -20.72
CA GLY A 14 -19.21 -28.80 -20.85
C GLY A 14 -19.20 -27.27 -20.75
N ILE A 15 -20.16 -26.60 -21.39
CA ILE A 15 -20.31 -25.13 -21.32
C ILE A 15 -20.61 -24.67 -19.88
N VAL A 16 -21.52 -25.34 -19.17
CA VAL A 16 -21.88 -25.00 -17.78
C VAL A 16 -20.69 -25.21 -16.82
N VAL A 17 -19.88 -26.24 -17.03
CA VAL A 17 -18.67 -26.48 -16.22
C VAL A 17 -17.61 -25.43 -16.50
N VAL A 18 -17.42 -25.00 -17.76
CA VAL A 18 -16.46 -23.93 -18.10
C VAL A 18 -16.92 -22.60 -17.52
N PHE A 19 -18.20 -22.23 -17.63
CA PHE A 19 -18.68 -20.97 -17.06
C PHE A 19 -18.65 -20.95 -15.53
N ASN A 20 -19.02 -22.04 -14.86
CA ASN A 20 -18.85 -22.12 -13.41
C ASN A 20 -17.36 -22.10 -13.03
N GLY A 21 -16.51 -22.84 -13.75
CA GLY A 21 -15.06 -22.89 -13.50
C GLY A 21 -14.36 -21.54 -13.68
N VAL A 22 -14.72 -20.77 -14.70
CA VAL A 22 -14.18 -19.42 -14.97
C VAL A 22 -14.69 -18.41 -13.93
N ILE A 23 -15.97 -18.47 -13.54
CA ILE A 23 -16.53 -17.55 -12.54
C ILE A 23 -15.87 -17.74 -11.16
N TYR A 24 -15.46 -18.97 -10.80
CA TYR A 24 -14.70 -19.21 -9.57
C TYR A 24 -13.28 -18.65 -9.60
N THR A 25 -12.65 -18.49 -10.78
CA THR A 25 -11.32 -17.90 -10.92
C THR A 25 -11.33 -16.37 -11.07
N GLU A 26 -12.39 -15.78 -11.62
CA GLU A 26 -12.51 -14.32 -11.76
C GLU A 26 -12.91 -13.62 -10.45
N THR A 27 -13.70 -14.29 -9.58
CA THR A 27 -14.08 -13.73 -8.27
C THR A 27 -12.98 -13.84 -7.23
N LEU A 28 -12.13 -14.87 -7.28
CA LEU A 28 -10.97 -15.00 -6.38
C LEU A 28 -9.91 -13.94 -6.68
N SER A 29 -9.58 -13.71 -7.96
CA SER A 29 -8.61 -12.68 -8.34
C SER A 29 -9.10 -11.27 -8.03
N SER A 30 -10.39 -10.99 -8.23
CA SER A 30 -11.02 -9.71 -7.85
C SER A 30 -11.09 -9.50 -6.34
N ALA A 31 -11.35 -10.54 -5.57
CA ALA A 31 -11.35 -10.46 -4.10
C ALA A 31 -9.93 -10.24 -3.55
N ASP A 32 -8.92 -10.91 -4.10
CA ASP A 32 -7.52 -10.72 -3.77
C ASP A 32 -7.02 -9.32 -4.18
N THR A 33 -7.38 -8.81 -5.36
CA THR A 33 -7.03 -7.43 -5.75
C THR A 33 -7.77 -6.37 -4.93
N SER A 34 -9.04 -6.60 -4.58
CA SER A 34 -9.80 -5.69 -3.72
C SER A 34 -9.23 -5.64 -2.29
N GLN A 35 -8.82 -6.78 -1.74
CA GLN A 35 -8.18 -6.84 -0.43
C GLN A 35 -6.76 -6.28 -0.44
N ARG A 36 -5.98 -6.51 -1.50
CA ARG A 36 -4.63 -5.93 -1.68
C ARG A 36 -4.64 -4.41 -1.86
N ALA A 37 -5.64 -3.87 -2.56
CA ALA A 37 -5.84 -2.43 -2.65
C ALA A 37 -6.19 -1.85 -1.27
N SER A 38 -7.08 -2.52 -0.53
CA SER A 38 -7.47 -2.11 0.82
C SER A 38 -6.31 -2.15 1.82
N SER A 39 -5.40 -3.12 1.74
CA SER A 39 -4.25 -3.20 2.66
C SER A 39 -3.17 -2.16 2.35
N ALA A 40 -2.94 -1.86 1.08
CA ALA A 40 -2.04 -0.77 0.67
C ALA A 40 -2.61 0.60 1.11
N GLU A 41 -3.91 0.83 0.91
CA GLU A 41 -4.58 2.07 1.32
C GLU A 41 -4.55 2.27 2.84
N THR A 42 -4.75 1.21 3.64
CA THR A 42 -4.61 1.32 5.11
C THR A 42 -3.17 1.58 5.53
N THR A 43 -2.19 0.96 4.88
CA THR A 43 -0.77 1.18 5.20
C THR A 43 -0.35 2.61 4.86
N GLU A 44 -0.78 3.12 3.70
CA GLU A 44 -0.53 4.50 3.31
C GLU A 44 -1.18 5.49 4.28
N LEU A 45 -2.40 5.21 4.73
CA LEU A 45 -3.09 6.03 5.73
C LEU A 45 -2.33 6.05 7.07
N GLU A 46 -1.83 4.89 7.51
CA GLU A 46 -1.01 4.81 8.73
C GLU A 46 0.29 5.59 8.57
N VAL A 47 0.97 5.51 7.41
CA VAL A 47 2.18 6.29 7.12
C VAL A 47 1.87 7.79 7.16
N ARG A 48 0.79 8.24 6.50
CA ARG A 48 0.34 9.64 6.50
C ARG A 48 0.10 10.15 7.91
N GLN A 49 -0.60 9.38 8.74
CA GLN A 49 -0.90 9.77 10.12
C GLN A 49 0.37 9.79 10.98
N GLY A 50 1.22 8.76 10.89
CA GLY A 50 2.46 8.68 11.67
C GLY A 50 3.44 9.81 11.34
N VAL A 51 3.68 10.03 10.05
CA VAL A 51 4.55 11.13 9.56
C VAL A 51 3.91 12.50 9.82
N GLY A 52 2.60 12.64 9.67
CA GLY A 52 1.89 13.87 10.02
C GLY A 52 1.99 14.22 11.50
N CYS A 53 2.03 13.23 12.40
CA CYS A 53 2.26 13.47 13.82
C CYS A 53 3.71 13.85 14.12
N LEU A 54 4.69 13.23 13.45
CA LEU A 54 6.11 13.62 13.56
C LEU A 54 6.34 15.08 13.14
N LEU A 55 5.60 15.56 12.14
CA LEU A 55 5.65 16.97 11.72
C LEU A 55 5.15 17.95 12.79
N ASN A 56 4.27 17.50 13.69
CA ASN A 56 3.73 18.29 14.80
C ASN A 56 4.51 18.06 16.11
N GLU A 57 5.51 17.17 16.14
CA GLU A 57 6.29 17.01 17.35
C GLU A 57 7.08 18.28 17.63
N ASP A 58 6.70 18.93 18.73
CA ASP A 58 7.30 20.14 19.25
C ASP A 58 8.69 19.83 19.81
N ASP A 59 9.70 19.81 18.93
CA ASP A 59 11.12 19.83 19.29
C ASP A 59 11.55 21.26 19.66
N GLU A 60 10.90 21.80 20.71
CA GLU A 60 11.16 23.15 21.21
C GLU A 60 12.64 23.29 21.62
N GLY A 61 13.43 23.95 20.77
CA GLY A 61 14.83 24.28 21.04
C GLY A 61 15.86 23.73 20.05
N LEU A 62 15.44 22.92 19.07
CA LEU A 62 16.31 22.52 17.96
C LEU A 62 16.31 23.57 16.84
N VAL A 63 17.44 23.66 16.14
CA VAL A 63 17.55 24.47 14.91
C VAL A 63 16.87 23.70 13.78
N ASP A 64 16.15 24.40 12.89
CA ASP A 64 15.40 23.78 11.78
C ASP A 64 16.19 22.71 11.00
N SER A 65 17.49 22.93 10.75
CA SER A 65 18.34 21.95 10.05
C SER A 65 18.53 20.64 10.81
N VAL A 66 18.59 20.71 12.15
CA VAL A 66 18.68 19.53 13.02
C VAL A 66 17.32 18.83 13.08
N ARG A 67 16.23 19.60 13.19
CA ARG A 67 14.86 19.06 13.19
C ARG A 67 14.54 18.32 11.88
N LYS A 68 14.89 18.89 10.72
CA LYS A 68 14.76 18.21 9.42
C LYS A 68 15.58 16.92 9.35
N SER A 69 16.83 16.96 9.82
CA SER A 69 17.70 15.78 9.82
C SER A 69 17.17 14.66 10.72
N ASN A 70 16.61 15.01 11.89
CA ASN A 70 15.99 14.02 12.78
C ASN A 70 14.73 13.42 12.14
N LEU A 71 13.89 14.26 11.53
CA LEU A 71 12.69 13.81 10.82
C LEU A 71 13.04 12.85 9.66
N GLU A 72 14.04 13.20 8.85
CA GLU A 72 14.57 12.35 7.77
C GLU A 72 15.09 11.02 8.33
N GLU A 73 15.93 11.07 9.37
CA GLU A 73 16.48 9.86 10.00
C GLU A 73 15.36 8.95 10.55
N GLU A 74 14.34 9.54 11.18
CA GLU A 74 13.23 8.81 11.79
C GLU A 74 12.31 8.17 10.74
N ILE A 75 12.02 8.88 9.64
CA ILE A 75 11.24 8.34 8.52
C ILE A 75 12.00 7.22 7.80
N GLU A 76 13.25 7.47 7.43
CA GLU A 76 14.05 6.56 6.59
C GLU A 76 14.58 5.34 7.36
N ASN A 77 14.82 5.45 8.67
CA ASN A 77 15.30 4.33 9.48
C ASN A 77 14.19 3.67 10.30
N GLU A 78 13.57 4.40 11.22
CA GLU A 78 12.68 3.78 12.22
C GLU A 78 11.34 3.39 11.58
N TYR A 79 10.67 4.34 10.91
CA TYR A 79 9.39 4.10 10.25
C TYR A 79 9.51 3.11 9.09
N SER A 80 10.52 3.27 8.22
CA SER A 80 10.81 2.30 7.16
C SER A 80 10.98 0.88 7.70
N ARG A 81 11.71 0.69 8.81
CA ARG A 81 11.88 -0.63 9.45
C ARG A 81 10.61 -1.17 10.07
N LEU A 82 9.83 -0.33 10.76
CA LEU A 82 8.57 -0.72 11.38
C LEU A 82 7.60 -1.24 10.32
N TYR A 83 7.40 -0.50 9.23
CA TYR A 83 6.51 -0.92 8.15
C TYR A 83 7.05 -2.12 7.38
N ARG A 84 8.36 -2.17 7.11
CA ARG A 84 8.99 -3.34 6.47
C ARG A 84 8.79 -4.62 7.29
N ASN A 85 8.85 -4.54 8.62
CA ASN A 85 8.65 -5.70 9.51
C ASN A 85 7.15 -6.05 9.65
N ALA A 86 6.28 -5.04 9.81
CA ALA A 86 4.84 -5.24 9.93
C ALA A 86 4.21 -5.82 8.66
N THR A 87 4.74 -5.45 7.49
CA THR A 87 4.24 -5.89 6.19
C THR A 87 4.99 -7.10 5.61
N ALA A 88 6.06 -7.59 6.25
CA ALA A 88 6.80 -8.78 5.83
C ALA A 88 5.93 -10.04 5.68
N HIS A 89 4.76 -10.08 6.34
CA HIS A 89 3.82 -11.20 6.32
C HIS A 89 2.52 -10.93 5.53
N SER A 90 2.34 -9.71 5.01
CA SER A 90 1.09 -9.22 4.41
C SER A 90 1.42 -8.55 3.06
N GLN A 91 0.94 -9.09 1.94
CA GLN A 91 1.15 -8.48 0.61
C GLN A 91 0.46 -7.11 0.49
N PRO A 92 0.84 -6.20 -0.45
CA PRO A 92 2.18 -5.70 -0.77
C PRO A 92 2.86 -5.05 0.45
N ALA A 93 4.18 -5.16 0.55
CA ALA A 93 4.93 -4.60 1.66
C ALA A 93 5.44 -3.19 1.33
N VAL A 94 5.25 -2.23 2.25
CA VAL A 94 6.05 -1.00 2.22
C VAL A 94 7.46 -1.42 2.59
N VAL A 95 8.36 -1.40 1.60
CA VAL A 95 9.74 -1.83 1.79
C VAL A 95 10.65 -0.67 2.07
N ASP A 96 10.31 0.54 1.64
CA ASP A 96 11.17 1.69 1.79
C ASP A 96 10.36 3.00 1.85
N LEU A 97 10.84 3.92 2.68
CA LEU A 97 10.35 5.28 2.81
C LEU A 97 11.57 6.17 2.67
N GLU A 98 11.57 7.05 1.68
CA GLU A 98 12.64 8.03 1.43
C GLU A 98 12.05 9.44 1.48
N THR A 99 12.82 10.41 1.98
CA THR A 99 12.40 11.81 2.02
C THR A 99 13.36 12.69 1.26
N ASP A 100 12.81 13.68 0.54
CA ASP A 100 13.64 14.71 -0.07
C ASP A 100 13.76 15.91 0.90
N PRO A 101 14.95 16.21 1.46
CA PRO A 101 15.12 17.30 2.44
C PRO A 101 14.77 18.68 1.88
N SER A 102 14.77 18.85 0.55
CA SER A 102 14.38 20.09 -0.10
C SER A 102 12.86 20.29 -0.16
N LEU A 103 12.08 19.22 0.06
CA LEU A 103 10.62 19.20 0.08
C LEU A 103 10.03 19.07 1.49
N ILE A 104 10.87 19.14 2.53
CA ILE A 104 10.41 19.18 3.92
C ILE A 104 10.09 20.63 4.31
N THR A 105 8.83 20.92 4.58
CA THR A 105 8.36 22.15 5.22
C THR A 105 7.89 21.80 6.63
N LEU A 106 8.74 22.09 7.62
CA LEU A 106 8.43 21.80 9.02
C LEU A 106 7.13 22.48 9.44
N ASP A 107 6.33 21.79 10.27
CA ASP A 107 5.02 22.25 10.75
C ASP A 107 3.96 22.44 9.65
N ASP A 108 4.23 22.02 8.40
CA ASP A 108 3.30 22.17 7.25
C ASP A 108 3.17 20.85 6.49
N SER A 109 4.20 20.44 5.75
CA SER A 109 4.17 19.22 4.93
C SER A 109 5.53 18.63 4.59
N VAL A 110 5.55 17.33 4.27
CA VAL A 110 6.71 16.59 3.75
C VAL A 110 6.30 15.71 2.59
N THR A 111 7.13 15.65 1.55
CA THR A 111 6.98 14.65 0.49
C THR A 111 7.79 13.41 0.84
N VAL A 112 7.10 12.28 0.96
CA VAL A 112 7.68 10.96 1.20
C VAL A 112 7.51 10.11 -0.05
N THR A 113 8.60 9.53 -0.54
CA THR A 113 8.57 8.52 -1.59
C THR A 113 8.41 7.15 -0.94
N ILE A 114 7.27 6.51 -1.17
CA ILE A 114 6.94 5.19 -0.65
C ILE A 114 7.21 4.15 -1.73
N THR A 115 8.10 3.20 -1.43
CA THR A 115 8.34 2.04 -2.29
C THR A 115 7.51 0.87 -1.81
N TYR A 116 6.62 0.41 -2.67
CA TYR A 116 5.82 -0.79 -2.47
C TYR A 116 6.44 -1.95 -3.22
N ASP A 117 6.72 -3.04 -2.52
CA ASP A 117 7.14 -4.29 -3.13
C ASP A 117 6.03 -5.34 -3.00
N SER A 118 5.55 -5.81 -4.14
CA SER A 118 4.68 -6.96 -4.25
C SER A 118 5.41 -8.10 -4.95
N ASN A 119 5.00 -9.34 -4.71
CA ASN A 119 5.64 -10.55 -5.26
C ASN A 119 5.89 -10.51 -6.79
N ASP A 120 5.12 -9.70 -7.53
CA ASP A 120 5.19 -9.61 -8.98
C ASP A 120 5.64 -8.22 -9.50
N LEU A 121 5.58 -7.18 -8.66
CA LEU A 121 5.77 -5.78 -9.07
C LEU A 121 6.27 -4.92 -7.92
N THR A 122 7.35 -4.18 -8.15
CA THR A 122 7.80 -3.07 -7.30
C THR A 122 7.36 -1.75 -7.94
N TYR A 123 6.77 -0.84 -7.17
CA TYR A 123 6.41 0.49 -7.65
C TYR A 123 6.60 1.56 -6.57
N GLU A 124 6.95 2.75 -7.02
CA GLU A 124 7.20 3.92 -6.18
C GLU A 124 6.07 4.94 -6.30
N ARG A 125 5.79 5.65 -5.22
CA ARG A 125 4.80 6.72 -5.14
C ARG A 125 5.28 7.86 -4.26
N ASP A 126 5.29 9.07 -4.81
CA ASP A 126 5.47 10.29 -4.01
C ASP A 126 4.13 10.68 -3.37
N VAL A 127 4.15 10.87 -2.05
CA VAL A 127 3.00 11.28 -1.25
C VAL A 127 3.37 12.52 -0.47
N GLU A 128 2.62 13.60 -0.68
CA GLU A 128 2.70 14.78 0.18
C GLU A 128 1.86 14.54 1.43
N ILE A 129 2.48 14.65 2.59
CA ILE A 129 1.89 14.42 3.90
C ILE A 129 1.88 15.73 4.66
N SER A 130 0.70 16.13 5.14
CA SER A 130 0.56 17.37 5.91
C SER A 130 0.52 17.10 7.42
N ALA A 131 0.97 18.07 8.22
CA ALA A 131 0.86 18.02 9.68
C ALA A 131 -0.61 17.83 10.14
N GLU A 132 -1.58 18.33 9.37
CA GLU A 132 -3.01 18.18 9.65
C GLU A 132 -3.54 16.74 9.53
N GLU A 133 -2.77 15.83 8.92
CA GLU A 133 -3.13 14.41 8.82
C GLU A 133 -2.92 13.64 10.15
N CYS A 134 -2.30 14.27 11.17
CA CYS A 134 -2.24 13.70 12.51
C CYS A 134 -3.64 13.70 13.16
N PRO A 135 -4.18 12.53 13.58
CA PRO A 135 -5.48 12.48 14.26
C PRO A 135 -5.44 13.24 15.60
N SER A 136 -6.44 14.09 15.83
CA SER A 136 -6.60 14.95 17.02
C SER A 136 -7.31 14.27 18.20
#